data_AF-A0A4S3ZVH8-F1
#
_entry.id   AF-A0A4S3ZVH8-F1
#
_cell.length_a   1.000
_cell.length_b   1.000
_cell.length_c   1.000
_cell.angle_alpha   90.00
_cell.angle_beta   90.00
_cell.angle_gamma   90.00
#
_symmetry.space_group_name_H-M   'P 1'
#
loop_
_entity.id
_entity.type
_entity.pdbx_description
1 polymer ?
#
loop_
_entity_poly.entity_id
_entity_poly.type
_entity_poly.pdbx_seq_one_letter_code
_entity_poly.pdbx_strand_id
1 'polypeptide(L)'
;MKKAKITVFSLLVIVILITAYFVFIKTDFYIPKPKRIVNEKGLTASIVKEVAKMGTIKDTLFLIVYNPSLICGSQIYPRSRFSEKMDAFEYGVKSQYYFDQEKSFLAVYQDNGMTIVTGRSSTGPEGCGCFRSSIVNFEQEKMSEKQVYEVQYKAMGKDKVEIAITNFNTNGELQVMDFVLNANHWDLK
;
A
#
# COMPACT_ATOMS: atom_id res chain seq x y z
N MET A 1 12.72 0.24 58.25
CA MET A 1 13.28 -0.49 57.09
C MET A 1 12.26 -0.83 55.99
N LYS A 2 11.07 -1.39 56.27
CA LYS A 2 10.10 -1.77 55.21
C LYS A 2 9.65 -0.59 54.32
N LYS A 3 9.32 0.57 54.91
CA LYS A 3 8.92 1.78 54.17
C LYS A 3 10.00 2.27 53.20
N ALA A 4 11.26 2.35 53.66
CA ALA A 4 12.40 2.76 52.82
C ALA A 4 12.63 1.80 51.64
N LYS A 5 12.50 0.48 51.85
CA LYS A 5 12.60 -0.52 50.76
C LYS A 5 11.50 -0.35 49.70
N ILE A 6 10.26 -0.07 50.14
CA ILE A 6 9.13 0.19 49.24
C ILE A 6 9.39 1.45 48.41
N THR A 7 9.83 2.55 49.04
CA THR A 7 10.13 3.80 48.33
C THR A 7 11.23 3.63 47.28
N VAL A 8 12.32 2.93 47.62
CA VAL A 8 13.41 2.65 46.66
C VAL A 8 12.92 1.79 45.50
N PHE A 9 12.11 0.77 45.77
CA PHE A 9 11.54 -0.07 44.73
C PHE A 9 10.61 0.73 43.79
N SER A 10 9.74 1.57 44.33
CA SER A 10 8.87 2.45 43.54
C SER A 10 9.66 3.41 42.64
N LEU A 11 10.73 4.02 43.15
CA LEU A 11 11.60 4.89 42.36
C LEU A 11 12.27 4.13 41.21
N LEU A 12 12.75 2.92 41.46
CA LEU A 12 13.39 2.09 40.45
C LEU A 12 12.41 1.73 39.31
N VAL A 13 11.17 1.38 39.64
CA VAL A 13 10.12 1.13 38.64
C VAL A 13 9.85 2.38 37.78
N ILE A 14 9.77 3.57 38.41
CA ILE A 14 9.56 4.83 37.68
C ILE A 14 10.72 5.11 36.71
N VAL A 15 11.97 4.92 37.15
CA VAL A 15 13.15 5.11 36.29
C VAL A 15 13.13 4.15 35.10
N ILE A 16 12.75 2.88 35.30
CA ILE A 16 12.61 1.91 34.21
C ILE A 16 11.54 2.35 33.21
N LEU A 17 10.36 2.78 33.67
CA LEU A 17 9.27 3.21 32.81
C LEU A 17 9.64 4.46 31.99
N ILE A 18 10.30 5.45 32.61
CA ILE A 18 10.79 6.64 31.91
C ILE A 18 11.83 6.25 30.84
N THR A 19 12.77 5.37 31.19
CA THR A 19 13.79 4.88 30.24
C THR A 19 13.14 4.16 29.06
N ALA A 20 12.19 3.25 29.32
CA ALA A 20 11.45 2.53 28.29
C ALA A 20 10.67 3.50 27.36
N TYR A 21 10.02 4.51 27.93
CA TYR A 21 9.34 5.55 27.16
C TYR A 21 10.30 6.30 26.24
N PHE A 22 11.46 6.73 26.73
CA PHE A 22 12.45 7.42 25.91
C PHE A 22 13.00 6.52 24.79
N VAL A 23 13.28 5.25 25.08
CA VAL A 23 13.73 4.28 24.07
C VAL A 23 12.64 4.11 23.00
N PHE A 24 11.37 3.96 23.37
CA PHE A 24 10.26 3.84 22.42
C PHE A 24 10.09 5.07 21.53
N ILE A 25 10.13 6.27 22.11
CA ILE A 25 9.99 7.52 21.35
C ILE A 25 11.18 7.77 20.42
N LYS A 26 12.40 7.49 20.89
CA LYS A 26 13.64 7.84 20.18
C LYS A 26 14.07 6.80 19.16
N THR A 27 13.69 5.54 19.32
CA THR A 27 14.17 4.42 18.49
C THR A 27 13.02 3.71 17.78
N ASP A 28 13.33 2.97 16.72
CA ASP A 28 12.37 2.06 16.05
C ASP A 28 12.46 0.63 16.59
N PHE A 29 13.13 0.42 17.73
CA PHE A 29 13.45 -0.90 18.24
C PHE A 29 12.22 -1.79 18.43
N TYR A 30 11.11 -1.20 18.89
CA TYR A 30 9.87 -1.92 19.15
C TYR A 30 8.93 -1.99 17.95
N ILE A 31 9.22 -1.29 16.85
CA ILE A 31 8.35 -1.25 15.68
C ILE A 31 8.67 -2.46 14.80
N PRO A 32 7.74 -3.43 14.65
CA PRO A 32 7.95 -4.56 13.78
C PRO A 32 8.12 -4.07 12.34
N LYS A 33 9.18 -4.50 11.67
CA LYS A 33 9.40 -4.18 10.26
C LYS A 33 8.60 -5.14 9.38
N PRO A 34 7.70 -4.64 8.52
CA PRO A 34 7.01 -5.47 7.55
C PRO A 34 8.00 -6.21 6.63
N LYS A 35 7.64 -7.42 6.23
CA LYS A 35 8.39 -8.25 5.28
C LYS A 35 7.81 -8.12 3.89
N ARG A 36 8.63 -8.24 2.85
CA ARG A 36 8.12 -8.29 1.47
C ARG A 36 7.36 -9.59 1.24
N ILE A 37 6.31 -9.54 0.43
CA ILE A 37 5.70 -10.77 -0.09
C ILE A 37 6.68 -11.50 -1.03
N VAL A 38 6.44 -12.79 -1.24
CA VAL A 38 7.31 -13.61 -2.10
C VAL A 38 6.89 -13.47 -3.57
N ASN A 39 7.85 -13.45 -4.49
CA ASN A 39 7.62 -13.39 -5.93
C ASN A 39 6.68 -12.23 -6.37
N GLU A 40 7.00 -11.00 -5.95
CA GLU A 40 6.26 -9.77 -6.31
C GLU A 40 6.07 -9.59 -7.83
N LYS A 41 7.09 -9.96 -8.62
CA LYS A 41 7.02 -9.90 -10.09
C LYS A 41 5.99 -10.86 -10.67
N GLY A 42 5.91 -12.09 -10.13
CA GLY A 42 4.89 -13.06 -10.53
C GLY A 42 3.48 -12.56 -10.20
N LEU A 43 3.29 -11.98 -9.01
CA LEU A 43 2.00 -11.39 -8.62
C LEU A 43 1.60 -10.27 -9.58
N THR A 44 2.56 -9.40 -9.90
CA THR A 44 2.35 -8.28 -10.81
C THR A 44 1.92 -8.76 -12.20
N ALA A 45 2.58 -9.79 -12.74
CA ALA A 45 2.19 -10.38 -14.02
C ALA A 45 0.76 -10.96 -13.97
N SER A 46 0.40 -11.64 -12.89
CA SER A 46 -0.96 -12.17 -12.71
C SER A 46 -2.01 -11.05 -12.62
N ILE A 47 -1.74 -9.97 -11.88
CA ILE A 47 -2.64 -8.80 -11.81
C ILE A 47 -2.82 -8.16 -13.19
N VAL A 48 -1.73 -7.91 -13.91
CA VAL A 48 -1.77 -7.31 -15.26
C VAL A 48 -2.60 -8.18 -16.21
N LYS A 49 -2.43 -9.50 -16.13
CA LYS A 49 -3.20 -10.46 -16.94
C LYS A 49 -4.70 -10.41 -16.62
N GLU A 50 -5.08 -10.34 -15.34
CA GLU A 50 -6.50 -10.22 -14.97
C GLU A 50 -7.09 -8.87 -15.39
N VAL A 51 -6.34 -7.78 -15.26
CA VAL A 51 -6.74 -6.45 -15.75
C VAL A 51 -6.90 -6.45 -17.27
N ALA A 52 -6.01 -7.11 -18.01
CA ALA A 52 -6.08 -7.20 -19.47
C ALA A 52 -7.40 -7.82 -19.96
N LYS A 53 -7.94 -8.80 -19.21
CA LYS A 53 -9.23 -9.43 -19.52
C LYS A 53 -10.42 -8.50 -19.34
N MET A 54 -10.27 -7.42 -18.56
CA MET A 54 -11.33 -6.43 -18.33
C MET A 54 -11.40 -5.39 -19.44
N GLY A 55 -10.30 -5.16 -20.15
CA GLY A 55 -10.25 -4.21 -21.25
C GLY A 55 -10.88 -4.76 -22.53
N THR A 56 -11.17 -3.87 -23.47
CA THR A 56 -11.60 -4.26 -24.83
C THR A 56 -10.38 -4.66 -25.65
N ILE A 57 -10.49 -5.74 -26.44
CA ILE A 57 -9.37 -6.51 -27.04
C ILE A 57 -8.44 -5.73 -28.01
N LYS A 58 -8.55 -4.40 -28.16
CA LYS A 58 -7.72 -3.63 -29.11
C LYS A 58 -7.24 -2.25 -28.64
N ASP A 59 -7.43 -1.89 -27.37
CA ASP A 59 -7.13 -0.55 -26.88
C ASP A 59 -5.94 -0.49 -25.91
N THR A 60 -5.56 0.73 -25.52
CA THR A 60 -4.57 0.96 -24.45
C THR A 60 -5.30 1.15 -23.11
N LEU A 61 -4.87 0.42 -22.10
CA LEU A 61 -5.37 0.51 -20.73
C LEU A 61 -4.34 1.22 -19.85
N PHE A 62 -4.82 2.06 -18.94
CA PHE A 62 -4.01 2.78 -17.97
C PHE A 62 -4.26 2.25 -16.57
N LEU A 63 -3.20 1.82 -15.90
CA LEU A 63 -3.28 1.17 -14.60
C LEU A 63 -2.64 2.04 -13.53
N ILE A 64 -3.43 2.57 -12.60
CA ILE A 64 -2.96 3.28 -11.43
C ILE A 64 -2.56 2.24 -10.38
N VAL A 65 -1.27 2.13 -10.12
CA VAL A 65 -0.69 1.15 -9.17
C VAL A 65 -0.11 1.81 -7.92
N TYR A 66 -0.13 3.13 -7.86
CA TYR A 66 0.25 3.88 -6.67
C TYR A 66 -0.64 5.12 -6.56
N ASN A 67 -1.32 5.25 -5.42
CA ASN A 67 -2.17 6.38 -5.13
C ASN A 67 -1.70 7.04 -3.82
N PRO A 68 -0.96 8.16 -3.88
CA PRO A 68 -0.54 8.86 -2.68
C PRO A 68 -1.73 9.43 -1.89
N SER A 69 -2.91 9.56 -2.53
CA SER A 69 -4.14 10.07 -1.92
C SER A 69 -4.87 9.05 -1.03
N LEU A 70 -4.36 7.83 -0.86
CA LEU A 70 -4.88 6.88 0.14
C LEU A 70 -4.47 7.20 1.59
N ILE A 71 -3.80 8.34 1.83
CA ILE A 71 -3.73 8.96 3.16
C ILE A 71 -4.62 10.23 3.20
N CYS A 72 -5.79 10.21 2.55
CA CYS A 72 -6.80 11.26 2.73
C CYS A 72 -7.86 10.78 3.74
N GLY A 73 -7.78 11.31 4.96
CA GLY A 73 -8.79 11.04 6.00
C GLY A 73 -8.40 11.50 7.40
N SER A 74 -7.10 11.64 7.71
CA SER A 74 -6.71 12.37 8.90
C SER A 74 -6.43 13.81 8.52
N GLN A 75 -7.26 14.74 9.00
CA GLN A 75 -6.77 16.07 9.31
C GLN A 75 -5.39 15.91 9.95
N ILE A 76 -4.37 16.54 9.36
CA ILE A 76 -3.02 16.55 9.91
C ILE A 76 -3.06 17.49 11.12
N TYR A 77 -3.71 17.02 12.18
CA TYR A 77 -3.49 17.57 13.49
C TYR A 77 -2.04 17.32 13.84
N PRO A 78 -1.35 18.27 14.49
CA PRO A 78 -0.02 18.01 15.02
C PRO A 78 -0.09 16.78 15.93
N ARG A 79 0.40 15.63 15.45
CA ARG A 79 0.44 14.40 16.22
C ARG A 79 1.65 14.47 17.15
N SER A 80 1.48 13.96 18.36
CA SER A 80 2.64 13.76 19.23
C SER A 80 3.52 12.65 18.64
N ARG A 81 4.83 12.74 18.87
CA ARG A 81 5.78 11.67 18.48
C ARG A 81 5.40 10.30 19.06
N PHE A 82 4.70 10.26 20.19
CA PHE A 82 4.16 9.02 20.75
C PHE A 82 3.06 8.42 19.87
N SER A 83 2.11 9.25 19.43
CA SER A 83 1.03 8.82 18.53
C SER A 83 1.59 8.26 17.23
N GLU A 84 2.53 8.98 16.59
CA GLU A 84 3.18 8.53 15.35
C GLU A 84 3.86 7.16 15.51
N LYS A 85 4.52 6.94 16.66
CA LYS A 85 5.16 5.66 17.00
C LYS A 85 4.15 4.55 17.25
N MET A 86 3.04 4.86 17.91
CA MET A 86 1.97 3.89 18.14
C MET A 86 1.30 3.49 16.82
N ASP A 87 1.05 4.44 15.93
CA ASP A 87 0.50 4.18 14.59
C ASP A 87 1.44 3.28 13.79
N ALA A 88 2.74 3.58 13.81
CA ALA A 88 3.75 2.76 13.14
C ALA A 88 3.88 1.35 13.75
N PHE A 89 3.77 1.24 15.08
CA PHE A 89 3.75 -0.04 15.78
C PHE A 89 2.51 -0.85 15.40
N GLU A 90 1.32 -0.25 15.46
CA GLU A 90 0.06 -0.87 15.10
C GLU A 90 0.07 -1.32 13.64
N TYR A 91 0.58 -0.48 12.74
CA TYR A 91 0.79 -0.83 11.34
C TYR A 91 1.75 -2.02 11.19
N GLY A 92 2.92 -2.00 11.86
CA GLY A 92 3.87 -3.12 11.80
C GLY A 92 3.32 -4.43 12.35
N VAL A 93 2.43 -4.38 13.35
CA VAL A 93 1.75 -5.55 13.91
C VAL A 93 0.66 -6.06 12.97
N LYS A 94 -0.18 -5.18 12.41
CA LYS A 94 -1.31 -5.55 11.54
C LYS A 94 -0.88 -5.89 10.12
N SER A 95 0.14 -5.23 9.58
CA SER A 95 0.63 -5.34 8.21
C SER A 95 2.02 -5.96 8.18
N GLN A 96 2.11 -7.22 8.60
CA GLN A 96 3.38 -7.96 8.64
C GLN A 96 4.01 -8.16 7.26
N TYR A 97 3.22 -8.03 6.20
CA TYR A 97 3.67 -8.16 4.81
C TYR A 97 3.28 -6.93 4.00
N TYR A 98 4.12 -6.58 3.03
CA TYR A 98 3.86 -5.48 2.09
C TYR A 98 4.25 -5.86 0.65
N PHE A 99 3.65 -5.15 -0.29
CA PHE A 99 3.92 -5.25 -1.73
C PHE A 99 4.39 -3.89 -2.24
N ASP A 100 5.64 -3.82 -2.69
CA ASP A 100 6.24 -2.58 -3.20
C ASP A 100 5.76 -2.33 -4.64
N GLN A 101 4.53 -1.83 -4.80
CA GLN A 101 3.89 -1.62 -6.10
C GLN A 101 4.74 -0.75 -7.04
N GLU A 102 5.31 0.35 -6.52
CA GLU A 102 6.11 1.29 -7.31
C GLU A 102 7.34 0.62 -7.93
N LYS A 103 7.95 -0.35 -7.24
CA LYS A 103 9.12 -1.08 -7.77
C LYS A 103 8.76 -2.36 -8.53
N SER A 104 7.57 -2.89 -8.32
CA SER A 104 7.18 -4.18 -8.86
C SER A 104 6.57 -4.07 -10.25
N PHE A 105 5.89 -2.96 -10.54
CA PHE A 105 5.30 -2.71 -11.86
C PHE A 105 6.29 -2.07 -12.84
N LEU A 106 6.39 -2.64 -14.04
CA LEU A 106 7.01 -2.03 -15.21
C LEU A 106 6.10 -0.95 -15.79
N ALA A 107 6.69 0.07 -16.40
CA ALA A 107 5.94 1.17 -17.02
C ALA A 107 4.94 0.72 -18.11
N VAL A 108 5.25 -0.37 -18.84
CA VAL A 108 4.41 -0.92 -19.92
C VAL A 108 4.41 -2.44 -19.89
N TYR A 109 3.24 -3.01 -20.16
CA TYR A 109 3.06 -4.42 -20.48
C TYR A 109 2.35 -4.58 -21.82
N GLN A 110 2.57 -5.73 -22.44
CA GLN A 110 1.87 -6.19 -23.63
C GLN A 110 1.21 -7.52 -23.29
N ASP A 111 -0.11 -7.62 -23.45
CA ASP A 111 -0.86 -8.86 -23.25
C ASP A 111 -1.99 -8.94 -24.28
N ASN A 112 -2.08 -10.06 -25.03
CA ASN A 112 -3.14 -10.28 -26.04
C ASN A 112 -3.38 -9.12 -27.03
N GLY A 113 -2.32 -8.40 -27.42
CA GLY A 113 -2.42 -7.24 -28.33
C GLY A 113 -2.87 -5.93 -27.65
N MET A 114 -3.11 -5.96 -26.34
CA MET A 114 -3.39 -4.80 -25.50
C MET A 114 -2.10 -4.21 -24.94
N THR A 115 -2.00 -2.88 -24.96
CA THR A 115 -0.93 -2.16 -24.26
C THR A 115 -1.44 -1.69 -22.91
N ILE A 116 -0.77 -2.07 -21.82
CA ILE A 116 -1.10 -1.64 -20.47
C ILE A 116 -0.01 -0.71 -19.96
N VAL A 117 -0.34 0.56 -19.76
CA VAL A 117 0.58 1.57 -19.23
C VAL A 117 0.30 1.77 -17.75
N THR A 118 1.30 1.51 -16.91
CA THR A 118 1.15 1.71 -15.46
C THR A 118 1.61 3.10 -15.06
N GLY A 119 0.96 3.67 -14.06
CA GLY A 119 1.33 4.95 -13.50
C GLY A 119 0.82 5.12 -12.08
N ARG A 120 0.90 6.36 -11.62
CA ARG A 120 0.37 6.80 -10.34
C ARG A 120 -0.70 7.85 -10.53
N SER A 121 -1.64 7.90 -9.60
CA SER A 121 -2.43 9.11 -9.43
C SER A 121 -1.58 10.15 -8.71
N SER A 122 -1.82 11.43 -9.00
CA SER A 122 -1.30 12.53 -8.21
C SER A 122 -2.38 13.58 -8.13
N THR A 123 -2.66 14.09 -6.94
CA THR A 123 -3.33 15.38 -6.81
C THR A 123 -2.33 16.46 -7.21
N GLY A 124 -2.70 17.32 -8.17
CA GLY A 124 -1.94 18.54 -8.43
C GLY A 124 -2.06 19.51 -7.25
N PRO A 125 -1.30 20.64 -7.26
CA PRO A 125 -1.46 21.73 -6.29
C PRO A 125 -2.90 22.25 -6.18
N GLU A 126 -3.67 22.09 -7.25
CA GLU A 126 -5.07 22.51 -7.39
C GLU A 126 -6.08 21.42 -7.00
N GLY A 127 -5.63 20.26 -6.50
CA GLY A 127 -6.51 19.18 -6.06
C GLY A 127 -7.09 18.29 -7.17
N CYS A 128 -6.86 18.60 -8.45
CA CYS A 128 -7.29 17.76 -9.56
C CYS A 128 -6.38 16.51 -9.69
N GLY A 129 -6.99 15.32 -9.77
CA GLY A 129 -6.27 14.05 -9.89
C GLY A 129 -5.73 13.83 -11.30
N CYS A 130 -4.44 13.57 -11.49
CA CYS A 130 -3.86 13.27 -12.80
C CYS A 130 -3.26 11.86 -12.83
N PHE A 131 -3.28 11.22 -14.00
CA PHE A 131 -2.49 10.02 -14.27
C PHE A 131 -1.08 10.44 -14.67
N ARG A 132 -0.08 9.87 -14.01
CA ARG A 132 1.32 10.09 -14.37
C ARG A 132 2.08 8.80 -14.53
N SER A 133 2.75 8.64 -15.67
CA SER A 133 3.75 7.58 -15.90
C SER A 133 5.00 8.15 -16.55
N SER A 134 6.02 7.31 -16.75
CA SER A 134 7.23 7.70 -17.47
C SER A 134 7.02 7.92 -18.98
N ILE A 135 5.83 7.59 -19.51
CA ILE A 135 5.56 7.55 -20.95
C ILE A 135 4.43 8.49 -21.33
N VAL A 136 3.40 8.60 -20.48
CA VAL A 136 2.22 9.40 -20.76
C VAL A 136 1.67 9.99 -19.47
N ASN A 137 1.23 11.24 -19.57
CA ASN A 137 0.62 11.98 -18.47
C ASN A 137 -0.66 12.62 -18.98
N PHE A 138 -1.73 12.59 -18.19
CA PHE A 138 -2.97 13.27 -18.52
C PHE A 138 -3.76 13.63 -17.26
N GLU A 139 -4.60 14.65 -17.40
CA GLU A 139 -5.43 15.20 -16.34
C GLU A 139 -6.71 14.39 -16.11
N GLN A 140 -7.39 14.62 -14.98
CA GLN A 140 -8.59 13.89 -14.56
C GLN A 140 -9.68 13.90 -15.62
N GLU A 141 -9.88 15.05 -16.26
CA GLU A 141 -10.94 15.26 -17.24
C GLU A 141 -10.80 14.32 -18.43
N LYS A 142 -9.57 13.92 -18.75
CA LYS A 142 -9.26 12.97 -19.83
C LYS A 142 -9.33 11.51 -19.39
N MET A 143 -9.49 11.22 -18.09
CA MET A 143 -9.61 9.84 -17.59
C MET A 143 -10.89 9.18 -18.08
N SER A 144 -12.01 9.92 -18.15
CA SER A 144 -13.31 9.41 -18.63
C SER A 144 -13.27 8.96 -20.10
N GLU A 145 -12.34 9.50 -20.89
CA GLU A 145 -12.10 9.14 -22.29
C GLU A 145 -11.13 7.95 -22.46
N LYS A 146 -10.58 7.41 -21.36
CA LYS A 146 -9.51 6.41 -21.35
C LYS A 146 -9.94 5.21 -20.52
N GLN A 147 -9.46 4.01 -20.82
CA GLN A 147 -9.70 2.86 -19.94
C GLN A 147 -8.74 2.92 -18.75
N VAL A 148 -9.17 3.55 -17.66
CA VAL A 148 -8.36 3.73 -16.44
C VAL A 148 -8.87 2.82 -15.32
N TYR A 149 -7.96 2.02 -14.78
CA TYR A 149 -8.22 1.15 -13.63
C TYR A 149 -7.27 1.52 -12.49
N GLU A 150 -7.77 1.47 -11.27
CA GLU A 150 -6.97 1.63 -10.06
C GLU A 150 -6.82 0.27 -9.37
N VAL A 151 -5.58 -0.06 -8.99
CA VAL A 151 -5.23 -1.27 -8.26
C VAL A 151 -4.84 -0.91 -6.84
N GLN A 152 -5.64 -1.40 -5.90
CA GLN A 152 -5.33 -1.38 -4.48
C GLN A 152 -5.03 -2.80 -4.01
N TYR A 153 -4.20 -2.93 -2.99
CA TYR A 153 -3.83 -4.23 -2.46
C TYR A 153 -3.91 -4.27 -0.94
N LYS A 154 -4.09 -5.48 -0.44
CA LYS A 154 -3.98 -5.81 0.98
C LYS A 154 -3.26 -7.15 1.11
N ALA A 155 -2.01 -7.10 1.57
CA ALA A 155 -1.27 -8.32 1.87
C ALA A 155 -1.88 -8.98 3.12
N MET A 156 -2.39 -10.21 2.96
CA MET A 156 -2.95 -11.00 4.06
C MET A 156 -1.92 -11.96 4.66
N GLY A 157 -0.80 -12.19 3.96
CA GLY A 157 0.29 -13.07 4.34
C GLY A 157 1.44 -12.98 3.35
N LYS A 158 2.43 -13.87 3.48
CA LYS A 158 3.58 -13.97 2.55
C LYS A 158 3.19 -14.49 1.16
N ASP A 159 2.11 -15.24 1.10
CA ASP A 159 1.62 -16.10 0.02
C ASP A 159 0.13 -15.87 -0.29
N LYS A 160 -0.50 -14.87 0.34
CA LYS A 160 -1.86 -14.44 0.04
C LYS A 160 -1.96 -12.92 -0.04
N VAL A 161 -2.51 -12.42 -1.15
CA VAL A 161 -2.75 -10.99 -1.37
C VAL A 161 -4.16 -10.80 -1.93
N GLU A 162 -4.91 -9.89 -1.33
CA GLU A 162 -6.18 -9.42 -1.85
C GLU A 162 -5.91 -8.18 -2.72
N ILE A 163 -6.48 -8.15 -3.93
CA ILE A 163 -6.35 -7.07 -4.90
C ILE A 163 -7.74 -6.53 -5.21
N ALA A 164 -7.91 -5.23 -5.04
CA ALA A 164 -9.11 -4.49 -5.39
C ALA A 164 -8.83 -3.69 -6.67
N ILE A 165 -9.64 -3.91 -7.70
CA ILE A 165 -9.55 -3.22 -8.98
C ILE A 165 -10.81 -2.39 -9.16
N THR A 166 -10.64 -1.09 -9.36
CA THR A 166 -11.74 -0.15 -9.55
C THR A 166 -11.64 0.46 -10.94
N ASN A 167 -12.71 0.36 -11.73
CA ASN A 167 -12.79 1.05 -13.01
C ASN A 167 -13.23 2.52 -12.81
N PHE A 168 -12.42 3.45 -13.30
CA PHE A 168 -12.68 4.89 -13.15
C PHE A 168 -13.90 5.37 -13.93
N ASN A 169 -14.27 4.69 -15.02
CA ASN A 169 -15.33 5.12 -15.94
C ASN A 169 -16.73 4.62 -15.58
N THR A 170 -16.85 3.54 -14.79
CA THR A 170 -18.13 2.89 -14.48
C THR A 170 -18.67 3.24 -13.10
N ASN A 171 -18.33 4.40 -12.55
CA ASN A 171 -18.64 4.79 -11.16
C ASN A 171 -18.12 3.79 -10.12
N GLY A 172 -16.96 3.16 -10.39
CA GLY A 172 -16.25 2.36 -9.39
C GLY A 172 -16.78 0.94 -9.22
N GLU A 173 -17.14 0.25 -10.30
CA GLU A 173 -17.27 -1.21 -10.25
C GLU A 173 -15.99 -1.80 -9.66
N LEU A 174 -16.12 -2.31 -8.44
CA LEU A 174 -15.05 -2.86 -7.63
C LEU A 174 -15.01 -4.37 -7.86
N GLN A 175 -13.92 -4.85 -8.43
CA GLN A 175 -13.61 -6.27 -8.49
C GLN A 175 -12.56 -6.60 -7.44
N VAL A 176 -12.89 -7.50 -6.52
CA VAL A 176 -11.96 -7.99 -5.50
C VAL A 176 -11.49 -9.38 -5.88
N MET A 177 -10.19 -9.58 -5.88
CA MET A 177 -9.50 -10.79 -6.33
C MET A 177 -8.53 -11.28 -5.26
N ASP A 178 -8.65 -12.55 -4.89
CA ASP A 178 -7.74 -13.22 -3.97
C ASP A 178 -6.66 -13.96 -4.75
N PHE A 179 -5.40 -13.53 -4.62
CA PHE A 179 -4.25 -14.22 -5.18
C PHE A 179 -3.56 -15.09 -4.12
N VAL A 180 -3.24 -16.33 -4.50
CA VAL A 180 -2.53 -17.30 -3.66
C VAL A 180 -1.29 -17.81 -4.38
N LEU A 181 -0.17 -17.89 -3.66
CA LEU A 181 1.10 -18.40 -4.20
C LEU A 181 1.14 -19.94 -4.13
N ASN A 182 1.11 -20.60 -5.28
CA ASN A 182 1.25 -22.05 -5.43
C ASN A 182 2.54 -22.40 -6.16
N ALA A 183 3.47 -23.10 -5.51
CA ALA A 183 4.71 -23.58 -6.13
C ALA A 183 5.46 -22.49 -6.96
N ASN A 184 5.50 -21.26 -6.44
CA ASN A 184 6.06 -20.04 -7.06
C ASN A 184 5.20 -19.33 -8.11
N HIS A 185 3.95 -19.71 -8.32
CA HIS A 185 3.05 -19.08 -9.27
C HIS A 185 1.87 -18.46 -8.51
N TRP A 186 1.49 -17.24 -8.87
CA TRP A 186 0.35 -16.56 -8.24
C TRP A 186 -0.91 -16.85 -9.03
N ASP A 187 -1.84 -17.57 -8.42
CA ASP A 187 -3.10 -17.97 -9.03
C ASP A 187 -4.26 -17.21 -8.39
N LEU A 188 -5.28 -16.91 -9.19
CA LEU A 188 -6.56 -16.41 -8.71
C LEU A 188 -7.33 -17.57 -8.06
N LYS A 189 -7.86 -17.34 -6.85
CA LYS A 189 -8.62 -18.33 -6.09
C LYS A 189 -10.12 -18.28 -6.41
#